data_AF-A0A497A3Z1-F1
#
_entry.id   AF-A0A497A3Z1-F1
#
_cell.length_a   1.000
_cell.length_b   1.000
_cell.length_c   1.000
_cell.angle_alpha   90.00
_cell.angle_beta   90.00
_cell.angle_gamma   90.00
#
_symmetry.space_group_name_H-M   'P 1'
#
loop_
_entity.id
_entity.type
_entity.pdbx_description
1 polymer ?
#
loop_
_entity_poly.entity_id
_entity_poly.type
_entity_poly.pdbx_seq_one_letter_code
_entity_poly.pdbx_strand_id
1 'polypeptide(L)'
;MLDHVSILSNTVTGINQDGGGIWTWGPLTITHSTVAYNHAEYFGGGILHFGIHRLYIADSTLAYNEAAHSGGGLFNDSAVAVLERVSIHHNRAARDGGGIYHQASESNPGKLTLRNVTISDNTAASGEAGGLYVYDAVGGVTLLNCTVAENLASDTPDQVLNLGHFFTSTITLTNTIIADGNSTDNCENSGLYGVWVSGGYNLSSDASCNLTQTGDQENTDPKLGSLGDNGGPTWTRPLLPDSPAIDAANNGVCPATDQRGYSRPYDGDNDGTATCDIGAYEFRHQLSVGDVTLTEGDSGTKAANFVVTLSPANAVAVQVDYATADGTATAGSDYTAANGTLTFNPGETSKTVTVNILGDTDDEPDETFFLNLSNPTNADIIDGQGQATIVDDDGLPSLTVDDAGVTEGDTGSQAMTFQVHLSPAAAQTVQVDYATADGTATAGSDYTAASGTLTFAPGETSKTVTVNILGDTVDEDNETFTLNLSNPSNATIADGQGTGTITDDDTSLVSVSDAVAVEPDSGSKPMVFTIRLSIPNARTVTVDYATLEGDGSATAGSDYTATSGTVTFPPGSTAQQFSVPILADDEDEAREDFYVRLSNAVNAAIADYEGVGYIYDRGATVIYLPLVMRD
;
A
#
# COMPACT_ATOMS: atom_id res chain seq x y z
N MET A 1 -3.76 -25.09 -46.03
CA MET A 1 -4.00 -25.63 -44.67
C MET A 1 -3.23 -24.76 -43.71
N LEU A 2 -3.89 -24.29 -42.67
CA LEU A 2 -3.32 -23.55 -41.55
C LEU A 2 -3.59 -24.38 -40.30
N ASP A 3 -2.55 -24.69 -39.53
CA ASP A 3 -2.65 -25.45 -38.30
C ASP A 3 -1.72 -24.83 -37.27
N HIS A 4 -2.21 -24.54 -36.06
CA HIS A 4 -1.44 -23.82 -35.03
C HIS A 4 -0.92 -22.44 -35.48
N VAL A 5 -1.77 -21.66 -36.17
CA VAL A 5 -1.41 -20.33 -36.70
C VAL A 5 -2.24 -19.24 -36.03
N SER A 6 -1.61 -18.10 -35.72
CA SER A 6 -2.29 -16.88 -35.30
C SER A 6 -2.21 -15.81 -36.39
N ILE A 7 -3.37 -15.32 -36.84
CA ILE A 7 -3.51 -14.24 -37.83
C ILE A 7 -4.17 -13.07 -37.12
N LEU A 8 -3.34 -12.12 -36.72
CA LEU A 8 -3.72 -11.06 -35.79
C LEU A 8 -3.49 -9.68 -36.40
N SER A 9 -4.42 -8.76 -36.11
CA SER A 9 -4.22 -7.31 -36.29
C SER A 9 -3.90 -6.87 -37.72
N ASN A 10 -4.47 -7.54 -38.73
CA ASN A 10 -4.37 -7.11 -40.12
C ASN A 10 -5.47 -6.09 -40.43
N THR A 11 -5.17 -5.11 -41.29
CA THR A 11 -6.13 -4.10 -41.72
C THR A 11 -6.04 -3.93 -43.22
N VAL A 12 -7.16 -4.11 -43.92
CA VAL A 12 -7.27 -3.86 -45.36
C VAL A 12 -8.13 -2.63 -45.58
N THR A 13 -7.53 -1.58 -46.16
CA THR A 13 -8.17 -0.26 -46.35
C THR A 13 -8.38 0.08 -47.82
N GLY A 14 -9.48 0.77 -48.13
CA GLY A 14 -9.85 1.20 -49.50
C GLY A 14 -11.29 0.82 -49.87
N ILE A 15 -11.78 1.35 -50.98
CA ILE A 15 -13.16 1.10 -51.44
C ILE A 15 -13.29 -0.39 -51.83
N ASN A 16 -14.26 -1.08 -51.23
CA ASN A 16 -14.59 -2.49 -51.49
C ASN A 16 -13.41 -3.45 -51.29
N GLN A 17 -12.66 -3.28 -50.19
CA GLN A 17 -11.61 -4.21 -49.84
C GLN A 17 -12.11 -5.22 -48.80
N ASP A 18 -11.94 -6.50 -49.11
CA ASP A 18 -12.48 -7.61 -48.34
C ASP A 18 -11.39 -8.47 -47.67
N GLY A 19 -11.77 -9.28 -46.68
CA GLY A 19 -10.93 -10.35 -46.13
C GLY A 19 -9.80 -9.83 -45.26
N GLY A 20 -10.13 -9.17 -44.15
CA GLY A 20 -9.19 -8.44 -43.31
C GLY A 20 -8.04 -9.32 -42.80
N GLY A 21 -8.34 -10.54 -42.33
CA GLY A 21 -7.34 -11.54 -41.96
C GLY A 21 -7.01 -12.51 -43.10
N ILE A 22 -8.01 -13.18 -43.65
CA ILE A 22 -7.86 -14.15 -44.75
C ILE A 22 -8.82 -13.82 -45.88
N TRP A 23 -8.29 -13.78 -47.10
CA TRP A 23 -9.06 -13.72 -48.33
C TRP A 23 -8.74 -14.93 -49.22
N THR A 24 -9.74 -15.71 -49.62
CA THR A 24 -9.51 -16.85 -50.52
C THR A 24 -10.68 -17.22 -51.42
N TRP A 25 -10.34 -17.73 -52.61
CA TRP A 25 -11.25 -18.36 -53.59
C TRP A 25 -11.08 -19.89 -53.68
N GLY A 26 -10.10 -20.45 -52.97
CA GLY A 26 -9.76 -21.88 -53.02
C GLY A 26 -10.22 -22.66 -51.78
N PRO A 27 -9.93 -23.96 -51.71
CA PRO A 27 -10.19 -24.73 -50.51
C PRO A 27 -9.35 -24.22 -49.34
N LEU A 28 -9.96 -24.08 -48.16
CA LEU A 28 -9.31 -23.60 -46.95
C LEU A 28 -9.59 -24.56 -45.79
N THR A 29 -8.53 -24.92 -45.08
CA THR A 29 -8.59 -25.71 -43.86
C THR A 29 -7.82 -24.98 -42.78
N ILE A 30 -8.46 -24.73 -41.64
CA ILE A 30 -7.91 -24.07 -40.46
C ILE A 30 -8.13 -24.97 -39.25
N THR A 31 -7.07 -25.29 -38.51
CA THR A 31 -7.15 -26.09 -37.28
C THR A 31 -6.30 -25.47 -36.17
N HIS A 32 -6.71 -25.58 -34.89
CA HIS A 32 -5.92 -25.11 -33.74
C HIS A 32 -5.40 -23.66 -33.87
N SER A 33 -6.18 -22.77 -34.50
CA SER A 33 -5.69 -21.46 -34.95
C SER A 33 -6.55 -20.32 -34.45
N THR A 34 -6.00 -19.11 -34.46
CA THR A 34 -6.71 -17.89 -34.05
C THR A 34 -6.68 -16.86 -35.17
N VAL A 35 -7.84 -16.34 -35.57
CA VAL A 35 -7.97 -15.20 -36.47
C VAL A 35 -8.66 -14.09 -35.69
N ALA A 36 -7.91 -13.08 -35.27
CA ALA A 36 -8.45 -12.06 -34.39
C ALA A 36 -7.95 -10.65 -34.64
N TYR A 37 -8.75 -9.67 -34.21
CA TYR A 37 -8.42 -8.23 -34.32
C TYR A 37 -8.18 -7.75 -35.76
N ASN A 38 -8.71 -8.44 -36.77
CA ASN A 38 -8.54 -8.05 -38.16
C ASN A 38 -9.67 -7.13 -38.62
N HIS A 39 -9.39 -6.26 -39.60
CA HIS A 39 -10.36 -5.27 -40.09
C HIS A 39 -10.43 -5.26 -41.62
N ALA A 40 -11.65 -5.24 -42.17
CA ALA A 40 -11.94 -5.06 -43.59
C ALA A 40 -12.94 -3.91 -43.82
N GLU A 41 -12.69 -3.09 -44.84
CA GLU A 41 -13.59 -1.99 -45.26
C GLU A 41 -14.85 -2.47 -46.02
N TYR A 42 -15.00 -3.78 -46.25
CA TYR A 42 -16.20 -4.34 -46.89
C TYR A 42 -16.62 -5.68 -46.27
N PHE A 43 -16.35 -6.84 -46.90
CA PHE A 43 -16.78 -8.14 -46.38
C PHE A 43 -15.68 -8.90 -45.63
N GLY A 44 -16.07 -9.69 -44.63
CA GLY A 44 -15.19 -10.71 -44.03
C GLY A 44 -14.04 -10.09 -43.24
N GLY A 45 -14.33 -9.55 -42.06
CA GLY A 45 -13.32 -8.90 -41.21
C GLY A 45 -12.20 -9.86 -40.82
N GLY A 46 -12.57 -11.04 -40.32
CA GLY A 46 -11.63 -12.12 -40.04
C GLY A 46 -11.33 -12.93 -41.30
N ILE A 47 -12.34 -13.63 -41.81
CA ILE A 47 -12.21 -14.52 -42.97
C ILE A 47 -13.25 -14.15 -44.01
N LEU A 48 -12.78 -14.03 -45.25
CA LEU A 48 -13.61 -14.07 -46.44
C LEU A 48 -13.30 -15.33 -47.26
N HIS A 49 -14.32 -16.16 -47.42
CA HIS A 49 -14.28 -17.34 -48.26
C HIS A 49 -15.32 -17.23 -49.38
N PHE A 50 -14.86 -17.25 -50.62
CA PHE A 50 -15.71 -17.11 -51.79
C PHE A 50 -15.58 -18.32 -52.73
N GLY A 51 -16.70 -18.69 -53.35
CA GLY A 51 -16.76 -19.66 -54.44
C GLY A 51 -17.14 -21.06 -53.97
N ILE A 52 -17.05 -22.04 -54.86
CA ILE A 52 -17.63 -23.39 -54.64
C ILE A 52 -16.74 -24.37 -53.88
N HIS A 53 -15.56 -23.92 -53.43
CA HIS A 53 -14.58 -24.77 -52.77
C HIS A 53 -14.93 -24.98 -51.28
N ARG A 54 -14.35 -26.01 -50.66
CA ARG A 54 -14.65 -26.32 -49.26
C ARG A 54 -13.93 -25.39 -48.29
N LEU A 55 -14.64 -24.97 -47.25
CA LEU A 55 -14.09 -24.35 -46.05
C LEU A 55 -14.24 -25.34 -44.88
N TYR A 56 -13.15 -25.64 -44.19
CA TYR A 56 -13.16 -26.43 -42.95
C TYR A 56 -12.40 -25.67 -41.86
N ILE A 57 -13.06 -25.40 -40.74
CA ILE A 57 -12.45 -24.76 -39.58
C ILE A 57 -12.73 -25.65 -38.37
N ALA A 58 -11.70 -26.04 -37.63
CA ALA A 58 -11.90 -26.80 -36.41
C ALA A 58 -10.97 -26.35 -35.28
N ASP A 59 -11.38 -26.51 -34.03
CA ASP A 59 -10.55 -26.23 -32.85
C ASP A 59 -9.93 -24.82 -32.89
N SER A 60 -10.68 -23.82 -33.37
CA SER A 60 -10.14 -22.51 -33.74
C SER A 60 -11.01 -21.36 -33.27
N THR A 61 -10.42 -20.17 -33.13
CA THR A 61 -11.09 -18.97 -32.64
C THR A 61 -11.12 -17.88 -33.70
N LEU A 62 -12.30 -17.32 -33.97
CA LEU A 62 -12.51 -16.09 -34.76
C LEU A 62 -13.02 -15.00 -33.82
N ALA A 63 -12.18 -14.04 -33.45
CA ALA A 63 -12.55 -13.08 -32.40
C ALA A 63 -12.17 -11.63 -32.68
N TYR A 64 -12.97 -10.68 -32.21
CA TYR A 64 -12.64 -9.25 -32.30
C TYR A 64 -12.34 -8.75 -33.72
N ASN A 65 -12.84 -9.42 -34.76
CA ASN A 65 -12.65 -8.97 -36.14
C ASN A 65 -13.77 -8.00 -36.54
N GLU A 66 -13.46 -7.08 -37.44
CA GLU A 66 -14.39 -6.04 -37.88
C GLU A 66 -14.56 -5.99 -39.40
N ALA A 67 -15.80 -5.94 -39.87
CA ALA A 67 -16.16 -5.69 -41.25
C ALA A 67 -17.02 -4.43 -41.36
N ALA A 68 -16.62 -3.47 -42.21
CA ALA A 68 -17.42 -2.26 -42.44
C ALA A 68 -18.69 -2.51 -43.29
N HIS A 69 -18.93 -3.76 -43.71
CA HIS A 69 -20.20 -4.18 -44.30
C HIS A 69 -20.78 -5.42 -43.60
N SER A 70 -20.39 -6.65 -43.96
CA SER A 70 -21.00 -7.87 -43.39
C SER A 70 -19.97 -8.97 -43.12
N GLY A 71 -20.30 -9.88 -42.19
CA GLY A 71 -19.45 -11.02 -41.83
C GLY A 71 -18.21 -10.60 -41.06
N GLY A 72 -18.38 -10.05 -39.84
CA GLY A 72 -17.27 -9.57 -39.02
C GLY A 72 -16.25 -10.67 -38.77
N GLY A 73 -16.68 -11.82 -38.26
CA GLY A 73 -15.82 -13.01 -38.06
C GLY A 73 -15.58 -13.78 -39.37
N LEU A 74 -16.66 -14.23 -40.01
CA LEU A 74 -16.63 -15.02 -41.24
C LEU A 74 -17.68 -14.51 -42.24
N PHE A 75 -17.25 -14.27 -43.48
CA PHE A 75 -18.13 -14.16 -44.63
C PHE A 75 -17.90 -15.35 -45.56
N ASN A 76 -18.95 -16.15 -45.78
CA ASN A 76 -18.92 -17.35 -46.61
C ASN A 76 -19.91 -17.22 -47.77
N ASP A 77 -19.41 -17.24 -49.01
CA ASP A 77 -20.25 -17.20 -50.21
C ASP A 77 -20.15 -18.49 -51.03
N SER A 78 -21.28 -19.19 -51.14
CA SER A 78 -21.54 -20.32 -52.03
C SER A 78 -20.70 -21.58 -51.76
N ALA A 79 -19.82 -21.53 -50.76
CA ALA A 79 -18.97 -22.64 -50.35
C ALA A 79 -19.71 -23.64 -49.44
N VAL A 80 -19.29 -24.90 -49.52
CA VAL A 80 -19.63 -25.89 -48.49
C VAL A 80 -18.68 -25.68 -47.32
N ALA A 81 -19.20 -25.17 -46.21
CA ALA A 81 -18.45 -24.80 -45.03
C ALA A 81 -18.82 -25.70 -43.84
N VAL A 82 -17.81 -26.19 -43.13
CA VAL A 82 -17.98 -26.99 -41.92
C VAL A 82 -17.10 -26.41 -40.81
N LEU A 83 -17.73 -26.02 -39.71
CA LEU A 83 -17.08 -25.52 -38.50
C LEU A 83 -17.30 -26.52 -37.36
N GLU A 84 -16.25 -26.98 -36.69
CA GLU A 84 -16.32 -27.96 -35.60
C GLU A 84 -15.47 -27.52 -34.40
N ARG A 85 -16.07 -27.33 -33.22
CA ARG A 85 -15.34 -26.82 -32.02
C ARG A 85 -14.67 -25.46 -32.27
N VAL A 86 -15.48 -24.49 -32.68
CA VAL A 86 -15.03 -23.14 -33.06
C VAL A 86 -15.69 -22.11 -32.16
N SER A 87 -14.94 -21.10 -31.75
CA SER A 87 -15.50 -19.94 -31.05
C SER A 87 -15.47 -18.72 -31.93
N ILE A 88 -16.63 -18.10 -32.10
CA ILE A 88 -16.83 -16.91 -32.90
C ILE A 88 -17.40 -15.85 -31.97
N HIS A 89 -16.56 -14.93 -31.52
CA HIS A 89 -16.99 -14.00 -30.50
C HIS A 89 -16.45 -12.59 -30.63
N HIS A 90 -17.21 -11.61 -30.12
CA HIS A 90 -16.81 -10.21 -30.11
C HIS A 90 -16.47 -9.63 -31.50
N ASN A 91 -16.93 -10.27 -32.57
CA ASN A 91 -16.73 -9.75 -33.93
C ASN A 91 -17.81 -8.71 -34.24
N ARG A 92 -17.47 -7.76 -35.10
CA ARG A 92 -18.33 -6.64 -35.46
C ARG A 92 -18.53 -6.55 -36.98
N ALA A 93 -19.77 -6.39 -37.41
CA ALA A 93 -20.13 -6.01 -38.77
C ALA A 93 -20.92 -4.71 -38.73
N ALA A 94 -20.72 -3.80 -39.69
CA ALA A 94 -21.52 -2.58 -39.75
C ALA A 94 -22.98 -2.86 -40.13
N ARG A 95 -23.24 -3.90 -40.93
CA ARG A 95 -24.56 -4.33 -41.38
C ARG A 95 -24.93 -5.67 -40.78
N ASP A 96 -24.65 -6.78 -41.47
CA ASP A 96 -25.26 -8.07 -41.15
C ASP A 96 -24.22 -9.12 -40.76
N GLY A 97 -24.59 -10.02 -39.85
CA GLY A 97 -23.75 -11.17 -39.50
C GLY A 97 -22.45 -10.75 -38.82
N GLY A 98 -22.53 -10.16 -37.63
CA GLY A 98 -21.35 -9.79 -36.84
C GLY A 98 -20.37 -10.95 -36.66
N GLY A 99 -20.88 -12.13 -36.29
CA GLY A 99 -20.12 -13.37 -36.23
C GLY A 99 -19.95 -14.00 -37.62
N ILE A 100 -21.05 -14.44 -38.23
CA ILE A 100 -21.05 -15.13 -39.52
C ILE A 100 -22.07 -14.49 -40.47
N TYR A 101 -21.65 -14.26 -41.71
CA TYR A 101 -22.53 -14.04 -42.85
C TYR A 101 -22.38 -15.20 -43.84
N HIS A 102 -23.47 -15.88 -44.15
CA HIS A 102 -23.50 -16.97 -45.13
C HIS A 102 -24.46 -16.66 -46.27
N GLN A 103 -23.98 -16.75 -47.51
CA GLN A 103 -24.84 -16.67 -48.68
C GLN A 103 -24.60 -17.84 -49.63
N ALA A 104 -25.59 -18.18 -50.43
CA ALA A 104 -25.45 -19.12 -51.54
C ALA A 104 -26.37 -18.72 -52.70
N SER A 105 -26.29 -19.45 -53.82
CA SER A 105 -27.23 -19.26 -54.93
C SER A 105 -27.82 -20.60 -55.35
N GLU A 106 -28.94 -20.61 -56.09
CA GLU A 106 -29.48 -21.84 -56.67
C GLU A 106 -28.46 -22.62 -57.51
N SER A 107 -27.59 -21.88 -58.21
CA SER A 107 -26.54 -22.49 -59.05
C SER A 107 -25.42 -23.13 -58.23
N ASN A 108 -25.18 -22.63 -57.02
CA ASN A 108 -24.15 -23.10 -56.08
C ASN A 108 -24.73 -23.10 -54.66
N PRO A 109 -25.46 -24.15 -54.26
CA PRO A 109 -26.21 -24.20 -53.01
C PRO A 109 -25.28 -24.58 -51.85
N GLY A 110 -24.16 -23.87 -51.66
CA GLY A 110 -23.21 -24.13 -50.58
C GLY A 110 -23.91 -24.27 -49.23
N LYS A 111 -23.64 -25.36 -48.52
CA LYS A 111 -24.20 -25.66 -47.19
C LYS A 111 -23.23 -25.24 -46.10
N LEU A 112 -23.72 -24.55 -45.06
CA LEU A 112 -22.99 -24.29 -43.82
C LEU A 112 -23.39 -25.30 -42.74
N THR A 113 -22.43 -25.95 -42.10
CA THR A 113 -22.67 -26.88 -40.98
C THR A 113 -21.80 -26.48 -39.79
N LEU A 114 -22.44 -26.23 -38.65
CA LEU A 114 -21.80 -25.88 -37.38
C LEU A 114 -22.00 -27.04 -36.39
N ARG A 115 -20.93 -27.47 -35.73
CA ARG A 115 -20.97 -28.52 -34.70
C ARG A 115 -20.15 -28.12 -33.49
N ASN A 116 -20.72 -28.12 -32.28
CA ASN A 116 -20.02 -27.67 -31.07
C ASN A 116 -19.41 -26.27 -31.25
N VAL A 117 -20.17 -25.34 -31.82
CA VAL A 117 -19.71 -23.97 -32.09
C VAL A 117 -20.35 -23.02 -31.09
N THR A 118 -19.54 -22.15 -30.49
CA THR A 118 -20.00 -21.04 -29.66
C THR A 118 -19.97 -19.76 -30.49
N ILE A 119 -21.13 -19.14 -30.73
CA ILE A 119 -21.29 -17.83 -31.38
C ILE A 119 -21.80 -16.85 -30.33
N SER A 120 -20.93 -15.97 -29.85
CA SER A 120 -21.25 -15.19 -28.66
C SER A 120 -20.76 -13.75 -28.72
N ASP A 121 -21.51 -12.80 -28.18
CA ASP A 121 -21.05 -11.41 -28.01
C ASP A 121 -20.69 -10.70 -29.34
N ASN A 122 -21.22 -11.13 -30.47
CA ASN A 122 -20.95 -10.49 -31.76
C ASN A 122 -21.96 -9.36 -32.02
N THR A 123 -21.57 -8.36 -32.81
CA THR A 123 -22.40 -7.17 -33.07
C THR A 123 -22.56 -6.91 -34.58
N ALA A 124 -23.80 -6.72 -35.00
CA ALA A 124 -24.20 -6.13 -36.28
C ALA A 124 -24.70 -4.71 -35.98
N ALA A 125 -23.96 -3.66 -36.34
CA ALA A 125 -24.20 -2.31 -35.80
C ALA A 125 -25.48 -1.64 -36.31
N SER A 126 -25.86 -1.92 -37.56
CA SER A 126 -27.01 -1.28 -38.23
C SER A 126 -27.80 -2.22 -39.16
N GLY A 127 -27.53 -3.52 -39.10
CA GLY A 127 -28.20 -4.54 -39.90
C GLY A 127 -28.70 -5.70 -39.05
N GLU A 128 -28.89 -6.85 -39.65
CA GLU A 128 -29.57 -7.99 -39.03
C GLU A 128 -28.56 -9.04 -38.53
N ALA A 129 -28.89 -9.66 -37.40
CA ALA A 129 -28.26 -10.82 -36.80
C ALA A 129 -26.79 -10.62 -36.42
N GLY A 130 -26.56 -10.21 -35.18
CA GLY A 130 -25.20 -10.11 -34.63
C GLY A 130 -24.45 -11.43 -34.70
N GLY A 131 -25.13 -12.57 -34.51
CA GLY A 131 -24.51 -13.89 -34.48
C GLY A 131 -24.30 -14.49 -35.88
N LEU A 132 -25.37 -14.99 -36.49
CA LEU A 132 -25.33 -15.61 -37.83
C LEU A 132 -26.45 -15.08 -38.72
N TYR A 133 -26.05 -14.48 -39.85
CA TYR A 133 -26.96 -14.03 -40.91
C TYR A 133 -26.88 -14.92 -42.15
N VAL A 134 -28.02 -15.22 -42.76
CA VAL A 134 -28.13 -16.12 -43.91
C VAL A 134 -28.91 -15.50 -45.07
N TYR A 135 -28.27 -15.33 -46.22
CA TYR A 135 -28.85 -14.71 -47.41
C TYR A 135 -28.98 -15.69 -48.58
N ASP A 136 -30.20 -15.90 -49.06
CA ASP A 136 -30.55 -16.73 -50.24
C ASP A 136 -29.89 -18.12 -50.26
N ALA A 137 -29.66 -18.71 -49.08
CA ALA A 137 -28.88 -19.92 -48.92
C ALA A 137 -29.69 -21.19 -49.21
N VAL A 138 -29.89 -21.50 -50.49
CA VAL A 138 -30.63 -22.68 -50.97
C VAL A 138 -30.05 -24.01 -50.45
N GLY A 139 -28.76 -24.05 -50.12
CA GLY A 139 -28.09 -25.21 -49.51
C GLY A 139 -28.47 -25.51 -48.06
N GLY A 140 -29.10 -24.52 -47.40
CA GLY A 140 -29.44 -24.54 -45.99
C GLY A 140 -28.24 -24.41 -45.05
N VAL A 141 -28.55 -24.22 -43.77
CA VAL A 141 -27.60 -24.16 -42.67
C VAL A 141 -28.02 -25.15 -41.59
N THR A 142 -27.05 -25.82 -40.96
CA THR A 142 -27.33 -26.76 -39.87
C THR A 142 -26.47 -26.42 -38.65
N LEU A 143 -27.12 -26.22 -37.51
CA LEU A 143 -26.49 -26.08 -36.20
C LEU A 143 -26.77 -27.34 -35.39
N LEU A 144 -25.71 -27.96 -34.88
CA LEU A 144 -25.78 -29.20 -34.10
C LEU A 144 -24.94 -29.03 -32.83
N ASN A 145 -25.57 -29.07 -31.66
CA ASN A 145 -24.89 -28.85 -30.37
C ASN A 145 -24.14 -27.50 -30.32
N CYS A 146 -24.77 -26.42 -30.79
CA CYS A 146 -24.16 -25.09 -30.78
C CYS A 146 -24.73 -24.23 -29.63
N THR A 147 -23.99 -23.19 -29.27
CA THR A 147 -24.43 -22.16 -28.32
C THR A 147 -24.37 -20.82 -29.04
N VAL A 148 -25.53 -20.21 -29.26
CA VAL A 148 -25.63 -18.88 -29.87
C VAL A 148 -26.21 -17.94 -28.81
N ALA A 149 -25.38 -17.07 -28.25
CA ALA A 149 -25.75 -16.28 -27.08
C ALA A 149 -25.32 -14.81 -27.18
N GLU A 150 -26.13 -13.89 -26.68
CA GLU A 150 -25.73 -12.49 -26.44
C GLU A 150 -25.18 -11.76 -27.69
N ASN A 151 -25.74 -12.02 -28.88
CA ASN A 151 -25.31 -11.32 -30.11
C ASN A 151 -26.27 -10.17 -30.47
N LEU A 152 -25.74 -8.99 -30.77
CA LEU A 152 -26.51 -7.75 -30.95
C LEU A 152 -26.71 -7.38 -32.43
N ALA A 153 -27.92 -6.95 -32.84
CA ALA A 153 -28.21 -6.37 -34.17
C ALA A 153 -28.24 -4.84 -34.19
N SER A 154 -27.83 -4.20 -33.11
CA SER A 154 -27.57 -2.78 -33.08
C SER A 154 -26.48 -2.49 -32.06
N ASP A 155 -25.79 -1.36 -32.21
CA ASP A 155 -24.92 -0.83 -31.15
C ASP A 155 -25.74 -0.44 -29.89
N THR A 156 -27.08 -0.49 -29.94
CA THR A 156 -27.96 -0.37 -28.77
C THR A 156 -28.15 -1.73 -28.09
N PRO A 157 -27.88 -1.87 -26.78
CA PRO A 157 -27.94 -3.14 -26.04
C PRO A 157 -29.29 -3.87 -26.09
N ASP A 158 -30.38 -3.15 -26.34
CA ASP A 158 -31.75 -3.67 -26.25
C ASP A 158 -32.21 -4.42 -27.52
N GLN A 159 -31.33 -4.65 -28.50
CA GLN A 159 -31.64 -5.36 -29.75
C GLN A 159 -30.72 -6.55 -29.95
N VAL A 160 -31.03 -7.63 -29.24
CA VAL A 160 -30.34 -8.91 -29.39
C VAL A 160 -30.97 -9.63 -30.58
N LEU A 161 -30.14 -10.02 -31.55
CA LEU A 161 -30.56 -10.76 -32.75
C LEU A 161 -29.52 -11.84 -33.00
N ASN A 162 -29.79 -13.04 -32.52
CA ASN A 162 -28.83 -14.12 -32.61
C ASN A 162 -28.70 -14.65 -34.04
N LEU A 163 -29.83 -14.86 -34.73
CA LEU A 163 -29.85 -15.42 -36.09
C LEU A 163 -30.74 -14.56 -37.02
N GLY A 164 -30.52 -14.62 -38.33
CA GLY A 164 -31.39 -13.91 -39.29
C GLY A 164 -31.30 -14.53 -40.66
N HIS A 165 -32.40 -14.47 -41.43
CA HIS A 165 -32.36 -14.90 -42.82
C HIS A 165 -33.34 -14.19 -43.76
N PHE A 166 -33.03 -14.27 -45.05
CA PHE A 166 -33.85 -13.69 -46.12
C PHE A 166 -34.15 -14.72 -47.23
N PHE A 167 -35.26 -14.52 -47.94
CA PHE A 167 -35.76 -15.35 -49.05
C PHE A 167 -36.00 -16.84 -48.68
N THR A 168 -35.52 -17.80 -49.50
CA THR A 168 -35.84 -19.24 -49.41
C THR A 168 -34.87 -20.02 -48.52
N SER A 169 -34.11 -19.33 -47.67
CA SER A 169 -33.09 -19.92 -46.81
C SER A 169 -33.72 -20.78 -45.70
N THR A 170 -33.10 -21.90 -45.36
CA THR A 170 -33.53 -22.75 -44.23
C THR A 170 -32.40 -22.96 -43.24
N ILE A 171 -32.65 -22.69 -41.96
CA ILE A 171 -31.72 -22.99 -40.87
C ILE A 171 -32.34 -24.10 -40.01
N THR A 172 -31.58 -25.17 -39.81
CA THR A 172 -31.98 -26.33 -39.01
C THR A 172 -31.20 -26.37 -37.71
N LEU A 173 -31.91 -26.48 -36.60
CA LEU A 173 -31.34 -26.51 -35.25
C LEU A 173 -31.56 -27.89 -34.63
N THR A 174 -30.54 -28.46 -34.00
CA THR A 174 -30.68 -29.67 -33.17
C THR A 174 -29.74 -29.59 -31.99
N ASN A 175 -30.23 -29.95 -30.79
CA ASN A 175 -29.45 -29.84 -29.55
C ASN A 175 -28.81 -28.45 -29.36
N THR A 176 -29.44 -27.37 -29.80
CA THR A 176 -28.80 -26.04 -29.87
C THR A 176 -29.45 -25.05 -28.91
N ILE A 177 -28.63 -24.24 -28.23
CA ILE A 177 -29.08 -23.12 -27.40
C ILE A 177 -29.08 -21.84 -28.25
N ILE A 178 -30.19 -21.11 -28.20
CA ILE A 178 -30.32 -19.72 -28.66
C ILE A 178 -30.70 -18.87 -27.43
N ALA A 179 -29.84 -17.94 -27.04
CA ALA A 179 -30.03 -17.16 -25.81
C ALA A 179 -29.81 -15.67 -26.05
N ASP A 180 -30.76 -14.82 -25.70
CA ASP A 180 -30.69 -13.40 -26.01
C ASP A 180 -30.51 -12.49 -24.77
N GLY A 181 -30.36 -13.06 -23.57
CA GLY A 181 -30.22 -12.30 -22.33
C GLY A 181 -31.52 -11.64 -21.83
N ASN A 182 -32.64 -11.75 -22.56
CA ASN A 182 -33.95 -11.25 -22.16
C ASN A 182 -35.09 -12.22 -22.54
N SER A 183 -35.54 -13.04 -21.58
CA SER A 183 -36.58 -14.06 -21.79
C SER A 183 -38.01 -13.53 -22.06
N THR A 184 -38.20 -12.24 -22.35
CA THR A 184 -39.54 -11.64 -22.51
C THR A 184 -39.86 -11.24 -23.95
N ASP A 185 -38.88 -11.30 -24.85
CA ASP A 185 -39.08 -10.94 -26.24
C ASP A 185 -39.60 -12.14 -27.05
N ASN A 186 -40.37 -11.82 -28.09
CA ASN A 186 -40.80 -12.82 -29.07
C ASN A 186 -39.69 -12.99 -30.10
N CYS A 187 -39.50 -14.22 -30.59
CA CYS A 187 -38.52 -14.56 -31.60
C CYS A 187 -38.60 -13.69 -32.89
N GLU A 188 -39.72 -13.02 -33.17
CA GLU A 188 -39.82 -12.03 -34.26
C GLU A 188 -39.18 -10.67 -33.96
N ASN A 189 -39.05 -10.24 -32.70
CA ASN A 189 -38.35 -9.01 -32.28
C ASN A 189 -36.92 -9.27 -31.76
N SER A 190 -36.60 -10.48 -31.29
CA SER A 190 -35.30 -10.87 -30.73
C SER A 190 -34.42 -11.73 -31.65
N GLY A 191 -34.82 -11.88 -32.91
CA GLY A 191 -33.91 -12.38 -33.93
C GLY A 191 -34.03 -13.79 -34.38
N LEU A 192 -35.22 -14.13 -34.81
CA LEU A 192 -35.53 -15.24 -35.68
C LEU A 192 -36.49 -14.75 -36.78
N TYR A 193 -36.08 -13.78 -37.61
CA TYR A 193 -36.86 -13.39 -38.78
C TYR A 193 -36.86 -14.53 -39.82
N GLY A 194 -38.00 -15.22 -40.00
CA GLY A 194 -38.29 -16.17 -41.10
C GLY A 194 -38.60 -17.64 -40.71
N VAL A 195 -38.51 -18.59 -41.66
CA VAL A 195 -38.87 -20.02 -41.50
C VAL A 195 -37.67 -20.88 -41.03
N TRP A 196 -37.69 -21.30 -39.77
CA TRP A 196 -36.70 -22.21 -39.17
C TRP A 196 -37.25 -23.63 -39.10
N VAL A 197 -36.37 -24.63 -39.12
CA VAL A 197 -36.74 -26.03 -38.98
C VAL A 197 -36.09 -26.59 -37.73
N SER A 198 -36.87 -26.80 -36.67
CA SER A 198 -36.38 -27.55 -35.52
C SER A 198 -36.18 -29.03 -35.91
N GLY A 199 -35.03 -29.59 -35.56
CA GLY A 199 -34.76 -31.02 -35.52
C GLY A 199 -34.98 -31.65 -34.14
N GLY A 200 -35.48 -30.86 -33.17
CA GLY A 200 -35.74 -31.26 -31.78
C GLY A 200 -34.61 -30.93 -30.81
N TYR A 201 -34.97 -30.94 -29.53
CA TYR A 201 -34.08 -30.79 -28.39
C TYR A 201 -33.31 -29.47 -28.37
N ASN A 202 -33.90 -28.38 -28.84
CA ASN A 202 -33.32 -27.05 -28.79
C ASN A 202 -33.82 -26.28 -27.56
N LEU A 203 -33.08 -25.27 -27.13
CA LEU A 203 -33.50 -24.39 -26.04
C LEU A 203 -33.39 -22.93 -26.47
N SER A 204 -34.49 -22.20 -26.34
CA SER A 204 -34.56 -20.76 -26.59
C SER A 204 -34.99 -20.01 -25.32
N SER A 205 -34.27 -18.93 -24.98
CA SER A 205 -34.73 -17.98 -23.94
C SER A 205 -36.03 -17.28 -24.32
N ASP A 206 -36.28 -17.18 -25.62
CA ASP A 206 -37.34 -16.34 -26.19
C ASP A 206 -38.63 -17.12 -26.39
N ALA A 207 -39.75 -16.41 -26.46
CA ALA A 207 -41.05 -17.01 -26.71
C ALA A 207 -41.42 -17.08 -28.21
N SER A 208 -42.25 -18.05 -28.58
CA SER A 208 -42.89 -18.14 -29.91
C SER A 208 -41.91 -18.37 -31.07
N CYS A 209 -40.91 -19.22 -30.86
CA CYS A 209 -39.83 -19.49 -31.82
C CYS A 209 -40.19 -20.61 -32.81
N ASN A 210 -41.38 -21.19 -32.68
CA ASN A 210 -41.90 -22.29 -33.49
C ASN A 210 -40.99 -23.54 -33.44
N LEU A 211 -40.34 -23.77 -32.30
CA LEU A 211 -39.63 -24.98 -31.94
C LEU A 211 -40.66 -26.05 -31.49
N THR A 212 -41.27 -26.71 -32.47
CA THR A 212 -42.42 -27.60 -32.23
C THR A 212 -42.05 -29.09 -32.15
N GLN A 213 -40.78 -29.44 -32.15
CA GLN A 213 -40.34 -30.84 -32.15
C GLN A 213 -40.16 -31.37 -30.72
N THR A 214 -39.95 -32.68 -30.60
CA THR A 214 -39.68 -33.32 -29.31
C THR A 214 -38.43 -32.74 -28.64
N GLY A 215 -38.53 -32.50 -27.34
CA GLY A 215 -37.42 -32.01 -26.50
C GLY A 215 -37.14 -30.52 -26.63
N ASP A 216 -37.82 -29.81 -27.54
CA ASP A 216 -37.67 -28.36 -27.66
C ASP A 216 -38.20 -27.63 -26.41
N GLN A 217 -37.49 -26.59 -26.01
CA GLN A 217 -37.80 -25.70 -24.90
C GLN A 217 -37.80 -24.25 -25.39
N GLU A 218 -38.90 -23.53 -25.15
CA GLU A 218 -39.04 -22.10 -25.46
C GLU A 218 -39.32 -21.31 -24.18
N ASN A 219 -39.08 -20.00 -24.22
CA ASN A 219 -39.36 -19.09 -23.10
C ASN A 219 -38.69 -19.58 -21.80
N THR A 220 -37.47 -20.11 -21.92
CA THR A 220 -36.75 -20.80 -20.86
C THR A 220 -35.31 -20.31 -20.81
N ASP A 221 -34.91 -19.68 -19.71
CA ASP A 221 -33.53 -19.22 -19.52
C ASP A 221 -32.57 -20.43 -19.46
N PRO A 222 -31.58 -20.53 -20.37
CA PRO A 222 -30.59 -21.59 -20.34
C PRO A 222 -29.63 -21.50 -19.15
N LYS A 223 -29.61 -20.39 -18.40
CA LYS A 223 -28.68 -20.13 -17.30
C LYS A 223 -27.23 -20.34 -17.73
N LEU A 224 -26.79 -19.57 -18.72
CA LEU A 224 -25.41 -19.61 -19.20
C LEU A 224 -24.50 -18.80 -18.27
N GLY A 225 -23.30 -19.32 -18.02
CA GLY A 225 -22.21 -18.55 -17.44
C GLY A 225 -21.55 -17.64 -18.48
N SER A 226 -20.57 -16.87 -18.02
CA SER A 226 -19.77 -15.98 -18.86
C SER A 226 -18.98 -16.75 -19.91
N LEU A 227 -18.78 -16.14 -21.08
CA LEU A 227 -17.82 -16.65 -22.07
C LEU A 227 -16.40 -16.55 -21.49
N GLY A 228 -15.65 -17.65 -21.54
CA GLY A 228 -14.28 -17.67 -21.03
C GLY A 228 -13.50 -18.91 -21.43
N ASP A 229 -12.26 -18.98 -20.96
CA ASP A 229 -11.45 -20.19 -21.04
C ASP A 229 -11.90 -21.19 -19.98
N ASN A 230 -12.60 -22.22 -20.42
CA ASN A 230 -13.14 -23.28 -19.59
C ASN A 230 -12.46 -24.64 -19.88
N GLY A 231 -11.23 -24.59 -20.39
CA GLY A 231 -10.49 -25.75 -20.87
C GLY A 231 -10.85 -26.15 -22.31
N GLY A 232 -9.97 -26.90 -22.94
CA GLY A 232 -10.10 -27.31 -24.34
C GLY A 232 -9.48 -26.31 -25.35
N PRO A 233 -9.79 -26.44 -26.66
CA PRO A 233 -9.10 -25.69 -27.71
C PRO A 233 -9.63 -24.25 -27.93
N THR A 234 -10.82 -23.92 -27.41
CA THR A 234 -11.51 -22.65 -27.70
C THR A 234 -12.37 -22.21 -26.51
N TRP A 235 -12.66 -20.91 -26.38
CA TRP A 235 -13.53 -20.38 -25.32
C TRP A 235 -14.97 -20.89 -25.42
N THR A 236 -15.62 -21.16 -24.31
CA THR A 236 -17.00 -21.68 -24.27
C THR A 236 -17.82 -20.96 -23.20
N ARG A 237 -19.14 -21.20 -23.20
CA ARG A 237 -20.02 -20.81 -22.09
C ARG A 237 -20.41 -22.05 -21.27
N PRO A 238 -20.28 -22.03 -19.93
CA PRO A 238 -20.82 -23.08 -19.08
C PRO A 238 -22.33 -22.99 -18.96
N LEU A 239 -22.96 -24.13 -18.65
CA LEU A 239 -24.26 -24.21 -18.02
C LEU A 239 -24.08 -24.03 -16.51
N LEU A 240 -24.79 -23.06 -15.93
CA LEU A 240 -24.84 -22.87 -14.49
C LEU A 240 -25.66 -23.98 -13.81
N PRO A 241 -25.49 -24.19 -12.50
CA PRO A 241 -26.32 -25.14 -11.74
C PRO A 241 -27.83 -24.92 -11.98
N ASP A 242 -28.58 -26.03 -12.04
CA ASP A 242 -30.02 -26.07 -12.34
C ASP A 242 -30.37 -25.52 -13.74
N SER A 243 -29.43 -25.49 -14.68
CA SER A 243 -29.74 -25.15 -16.06
C SER A 243 -30.69 -26.19 -16.66
N PRO A 244 -31.78 -25.78 -17.33
CA PRO A 244 -32.69 -26.69 -18.03
C PRO A 244 -32.10 -27.30 -19.30
N ALA A 245 -30.89 -26.90 -19.71
CA ALA A 245 -30.15 -27.50 -20.81
C ALA A 245 -29.32 -28.73 -20.39
N ILE A 246 -29.09 -28.92 -19.08
CA ILE A 246 -28.39 -30.08 -18.52
C ILE A 246 -29.24 -31.32 -18.78
N ASP A 247 -28.61 -32.38 -19.28
CA ASP A 247 -29.24 -33.67 -19.57
C ASP A 247 -30.51 -33.63 -20.43
N ALA A 248 -30.65 -32.59 -21.25
CA ALA A 248 -31.89 -32.32 -21.97
C ALA A 248 -31.81 -32.59 -23.48
N ALA A 249 -30.67 -33.03 -24.00
CA ALA A 249 -30.47 -33.19 -25.45
C ALA A 249 -30.78 -34.59 -25.99
N ASN A 250 -30.79 -34.71 -27.32
CA ASN A 250 -30.95 -35.99 -27.99
C ASN A 250 -29.62 -36.77 -28.06
N ASN A 251 -29.51 -37.82 -27.26
CA ASN A 251 -28.35 -38.73 -27.26
C ASN A 251 -28.08 -39.37 -28.64
N GLY A 252 -29.10 -39.58 -29.49
CA GLY A 252 -28.94 -40.24 -30.79
C GLY A 252 -28.16 -39.43 -31.83
N VAL A 253 -28.01 -38.12 -31.62
CA VAL A 253 -27.24 -37.21 -32.48
C VAL A 253 -26.16 -36.47 -31.70
N CYS A 254 -25.89 -36.92 -30.47
CA CYS A 254 -24.89 -36.31 -29.63
C CYS A 254 -23.47 -36.66 -30.12
N PRO A 255 -22.57 -35.66 -30.23
CA PRO A 255 -21.19 -35.88 -30.60
C PRO A 255 -20.45 -36.64 -29.49
N ALA A 256 -19.40 -37.36 -29.88
CA ALA A 256 -18.56 -38.09 -28.93
C ALA A 256 -17.84 -37.17 -27.92
N THR A 257 -17.70 -35.88 -28.24
CA THR A 257 -17.08 -34.88 -27.37
C THR A 257 -17.86 -33.56 -27.38
N ASP A 258 -17.73 -32.77 -26.31
CA ASP A 258 -18.15 -31.37 -26.26
C ASP A 258 -17.21 -30.45 -27.07
N GLN A 259 -17.42 -29.13 -27.00
CA GLN A 259 -16.56 -28.15 -27.65
C GLN A 259 -15.13 -28.13 -27.11
N ARG A 260 -14.95 -28.47 -25.82
CA ARG A 260 -13.66 -28.53 -25.16
C ARG A 260 -12.87 -29.79 -25.54
N GLY A 261 -13.53 -30.74 -26.22
CA GLY A 261 -12.95 -32.03 -26.61
C GLY A 261 -13.13 -33.12 -25.55
N TYR A 262 -13.92 -32.87 -24.50
CA TYR A 262 -14.19 -33.87 -23.48
C TYR A 262 -15.36 -34.77 -23.85
N SER A 263 -15.31 -36.05 -23.44
CA SER A 263 -16.31 -37.07 -23.80
C SER A 263 -17.75 -36.68 -23.45
N ARG A 264 -18.69 -37.03 -24.35
CA ARG A 264 -20.15 -36.91 -24.21
C ARG A 264 -20.88 -38.20 -24.66
N PRO A 265 -22.06 -38.54 -24.11
CA PRO A 265 -22.72 -37.93 -22.93
C PRO A 265 -21.87 -38.11 -21.66
N TYR A 266 -22.05 -37.20 -20.72
CA TYR A 266 -21.45 -37.23 -19.39
C TYR A 266 -22.58 -36.99 -18.39
N ASP A 267 -22.53 -37.63 -17.24
CA ASP A 267 -23.52 -37.47 -16.16
C ASP A 267 -22.91 -36.53 -15.12
N GLY A 268 -22.93 -35.23 -15.42
CA GLY A 268 -22.21 -34.21 -14.63
C GLY A 268 -22.91 -33.79 -13.36
N ASP A 269 -24.23 -33.93 -13.29
CA ASP A 269 -24.97 -33.78 -12.05
C ASP A 269 -24.97 -35.07 -11.20
N ASN A 270 -24.52 -36.19 -11.79
CA ASN A 270 -24.38 -37.51 -11.19
C ASN A 270 -25.73 -38.07 -10.69
N ASP A 271 -26.82 -37.80 -11.44
CA ASP A 271 -28.17 -38.32 -11.17
C ASP A 271 -28.34 -39.81 -11.55
N GLY A 272 -27.34 -40.38 -12.25
CA GLY A 272 -27.31 -41.76 -12.71
C GLY A 272 -27.68 -41.93 -14.18
N THR A 273 -27.90 -40.85 -14.93
CA THR A 273 -28.31 -40.85 -16.34
C THR A 273 -27.35 -40.02 -17.18
N ALA A 274 -26.45 -40.66 -17.93
CA ALA A 274 -25.63 -39.96 -18.91
C ALA A 274 -26.48 -39.51 -20.12
N THR A 275 -26.98 -38.27 -20.08
CA THR A 275 -27.60 -37.60 -21.21
C THR A 275 -26.69 -36.49 -21.71
N CYS A 276 -26.90 -36.02 -22.93
CA CYS A 276 -26.13 -34.89 -23.44
C CYS A 276 -26.79 -33.58 -23.05
N ASP A 277 -25.96 -32.57 -22.83
CA ASP A 277 -26.42 -31.19 -22.72
C ASP A 277 -26.90 -30.65 -24.07
N ILE A 278 -27.87 -29.75 -24.03
CA ILE A 278 -28.22 -28.93 -25.19
C ILE A 278 -27.12 -27.89 -25.35
N GLY A 279 -26.38 -27.93 -26.47
CA GLY A 279 -25.41 -26.90 -26.85
C GLY A 279 -24.18 -26.82 -25.93
N ALA A 280 -24.25 -25.90 -24.97
CA ALA A 280 -23.20 -25.54 -24.01
C ALA A 280 -22.83 -26.73 -23.10
N TYR A 281 -21.82 -26.58 -22.25
CA TYR A 281 -21.32 -27.67 -21.42
C TYR A 281 -21.74 -27.53 -19.97
N GLU A 282 -22.07 -28.64 -19.30
CA GLU A 282 -22.23 -28.68 -17.84
C GLU A 282 -20.88 -28.81 -17.10
N PHE A 283 -20.77 -28.14 -15.95
CA PHE A 283 -19.61 -28.33 -15.07
C PHE A 283 -19.60 -29.75 -14.50
N ARG A 284 -18.43 -30.38 -14.51
CA ARG A 284 -18.31 -31.79 -14.11
C ARG A 284 -18.33 -31.96 -12.60
N HIS A 285 -17.41 -31.27 -11.92
CA HIS A 285 -17.29 -31.19 -10.47
C HIS A 285 -16.53 -29.90 -10.16
N GLN A 286 -16.98 -29.13 -9.18
CA GLN A 286 -16.48 -27.77 -8.96
C GLN A 286 -15.64 -27.71 -7.71
N LEU A 287 -14.40 -27.23 -7.85
CA LEU A 287 -13.50 -26.92 -6.75
C LEU A 287 -13.57 -25.44 -6.40
N SER A 288 -13.67 -25.15 -5.10
CA SER A 288 -13.60 -23.81 -4.54
C SER A 288 -12.78 -23.83 -3.26
N VAL A 289 -12.14 -22.73 -2.91
CA VAL A 289 -11.42 -22.55 -1.63
C VAL A 289 -12.00 -21.36 -0.88
N GLY A 290 -12.24 -21.51 0.43
CA GLY A 290 -12.78 -20.43 1.26
C GLY A 290 -11.69 -19.58 1.92
N ASP A 291 -12.04 -18.33 2.20
CA ASP A 291 -11.21 -17.37 2.93
C ASP A 291 -11.10 -17.68 4.43
N VAL A 292 -10.07 -17.14 5.07
CA VAL A 292 -9.79 -17.28 6.51
C VAL A 292 -9.43 -15.94 7.13
N THR A 293 -9.88 -15.69 8.35
CA THR A 293 -9.44 -14.55 9.18
C THR A 293 -9.12 -15.02 10.57
N LEU A 294 -7.97 -14.63 11.11
CA LEU A 294 -7.54 -14.95 12.47
C LEU A 294 -6.55 -13.91 12.99
N THR A 295 -6.47 -13.74 14.32
CA THR A 295 -5.37 -12.97 14.92
C THR A 295 -4.10 -13.82 15.02
N GLU A 296 -2.92 -13.22 14.95
CA GLU A 296 -1.64 -13.94 14.98
C GLU A 296 -1.20 -14.37 16.38
N GLY A 297 -1.44 -13.52 17.38
CA GLY A 297 -1.08 -13.72 18.78
C GLY A 297 0.42 -13.58 19.06
N ASP A 298 0.75 -13.35 20.33
CA ASP A 298 2.05 -12.82 20.75
C ASP A 298 3.28 -13.75 20.54
N SER A 299 3.06 -15.01 20.13
CA SER A 299 4.15 -16.00 19.94
C SER A 299 3.69 -17.30 19.27
N GLY A 300 4.64 -17.99 18.65
CA GLY A 300 4.47 -19.37 18.20
C GLY A 300 3.74 -19.44 16.86
N THR A 301 2.83 -20.40 16.71
CA THR A 301 2.06 -20.55 15.46
C THR A 301 0.58 -20.77 15.70
N LYS A 302 -0.27 -20.14 14.89
CA LYS A 302 -1.71 -20.44 14.78
C LYS A 302 -2.06 -21.04 13.43
N ALA A 303 -3.05 -21.93 13.40
CA ALA A 303 -3.43 -22.66 12.20
C ALA A 303 -4.54 -21.91 11.42
N ALA A 304 -4.20 -21.35 10.26
CA ALA A 304 -5.15 -20.90 9.26
C ALA A 304 -5.64 -22.11 8.43
N ASN A 305 -6.92 -22.45 8.56
CA ASN A 305 -7.50 -23.64 7.95
C ASN A 305 -8.36 -23.26 6.74
N PHE A 306 -7.78 -23.31 5.55
CA PHE A 306 -8.50 -23.13 4.29
C PHE A 306 -9.33 -24.36 3.99
N VAL A 307 -10.64 -24.19 3.82
CA VAL A 307 -11.55 -25.27 3.42
C VAL A 307 -11.66 -25.26 1.91
N VAL A 308 -11.23 -26.35 1.28
CA VAL A 308 -11.40 -26.60 -0.16
C VAL A 308 -12.59 -27.52 -0.34
N THR A 309 -13.59 -27.09 -1.10
CA THR A 309 -14.83 -27.83 -1.37
C THR A 309 -14.82 -28.43 -2.78
N LEU A 310 -15.52 -29.55 -2.94
CA LEU A 310 -15.81 -30.22 -4.21
C LEU A 310 -17.32 -30.44 -4.31
N SER A 311 -17.96 -29.89 -5.33
CA SER A 311 -19.42 -30.01 -5.53
C SER A 311 -19.80 -30.15 -7.01
N PRO A 312 -20.63 -31.14 -7.39
CA PRO A 312 -21.03 -32.30 -6.59
C PRO A 312 -19.85 -33.24 -6.32
N ALA A 313 -20.03 -34.20 -5.41
CA ALA A 313 -19.02 -35.23 -5.15
C ALA A 313 -18.71 -36.05 -6.42
N ASN A 314 -17.47 -36.48 -6.59
CA ASN A 314 -17.06 -37.30 -7.73
C ASN A 314 -17.05 -38.80 -7.38
N ALA A 315 -17.46 -39.66 -8.31
CA ALA A 315 -17.38 -41.12 -8.20
C ALA A 315 -15.95 -41.67 -8.41
N VAL A 316 -15.04 -40.86 -8.96
CA VAL A 316 -13.60 -41.12 -9.04
C VAL A 316 -12.82 -40.09 -8.21
N ALA A 317 -11.54 -40.39 -7.94
CA ALA A 317 -10.70 -39.46 -7.19
C ALA A 317 -10.47 -38.15 -7.96
N VAL A 318 -10.58 -37.02 -7.26
CA VAL A 318 -10.22 -35.69 -7.74
C VAL A 318 -8.92 -35.27 -7.06
N GLN A 319 -8.00 -34.71 -7.84
CA GLN A 319 -6.76 -34.13 -7.35
C GLN A 319 -6.69 -32.67 -7.74
N VAL A 320 -6.11 -31.85 -6.87
CA VAL A 320 -5.82 -30.44 -7.13
C VAL A 320 -4.58 -30.05 -6.36
N ASP A 321 -3.66 -29.34 -7.01
CA ASP A 321 -2.47 -28.80 -6.37
C ASP A 321 -2.81 -27.50 -5.65
N TYR A 322 -2.11 -27.20 -4.56
CA TYR A 322 -2.18 -25.93 -3.87
C TYR A 322 -0.80 -25.36 -3.59
N ALA A 323 -0.70 -24.03 -3.56
CA ALA A 323 0.48 -23.30 -3.10
C ALA A 323 0.08 -21.96 -2.50
N THR A 324 0.74 -21.57 -1.41
CA THR A 324 0.60 -20.22 -0.86
C THR A 324 1.32 -19.19 -1.74
N ALA A 325 0.80 -17.97 -1.78
CA ALA A 325 1.44 -16.81 -2.38
C ALA A 325 1.34 -15.60 -1.45
N ASP A 326 2.39 -14.80 -1.40
CA ASP A 326 2.45 -13.59 -0.59
C ASP A 326 1.42 -12.55 -1.04
N GLY A 327 0.95 -11.76 -0.07
CA GLY A 327 0.15 -10.55 -0.29
C GLY A 327 0.87 -9.36 0.34
N THR A 328 0.27 -8.78 1.37
CA THR A 328 1.03 -7.88 2.28
C THR A 328 1.83 -8.69 3.30
N ALA A 329 1.27 -9.81 3.76
CA ALA A 329 1.99 -10.81 4.54
C ALA A 329 2.92 -11.63 3.64
N THR A 330 4.08 -11.96 4.18
CA THR A 330 5.21 -12.61 3.53
C THR A 330 5.61 -13.92 4.23
N ALA A 331 5.93 -14.92 3.41
CA ALA A 331 6.36 -16.21 3.94
C ALA A 331 7.70 -16.12 4.70
N GLY A 332 7.72 -16.62 5.93
CA GLY A 332 8.86 -16.68 6.83
C GLY A 332 8.88 -15.58 7.88
N SER A 333 8.16 -14.48 7.66
CA SER A 333 7.87 -13.46 8.68
C SER A 333 6.52 -13.78 9.33
N ASP A 334 5.47 -13.79 8.53
CA ASP A 334 4.09 -13.69 9.04
C ASP A 334 3.36 -15.05 8.91
N TYR A 335 3.81 -15.89 7.97
CA TYR A 335 3.30 -17.26 7.82
C TYR A 335 4.34 -18.24 7.26
N THR A 336 4.12 -19.53 7.41
CA THR A 336 4.96 -20.56 6.78
C THR A 336 4.41 -20.95 5.42
N ALA A 337 5.20 -20.79 4.34
CA ALA A 337 4.81 -21.23 3.01
C ALA A 337 4.39 -22.71 2.97
N ALA A 338 3.29 -22.99 2.28
CA ALA A 338 2.74 -24.34 2.14
C ALA A 338 2.43 -24.65 0.68
N ASN A 339 2.74 -25.87 0.25
CA ASN A 339 2.36 -26.39 -1.06
C ASN A 339 2.13 -27.90 -1.00
N GLY A 340 1.35 -28.43 -1.93
CA GLY A 340 1.10 -29.86 -2.03
C GLY A 340 -0.06 -30.20 -2.97
N THR A 341 -0.55 -31.42 -2.89
CA THR A 341 -1.69 -31.90 -3.67
C THR A 341 -2.78 -32.42 -2.73
N LEU A 342 -4.00 -31.92 -2.88
CA LEU A 342 -5.19 -32.48 -2.24
C LEU A 342 -5.73 -33.65 -3.07
N THR A 343 -6.10 -34.74 -2.40
CA THR A 343 -6.81 -35.86 -3.03
C THR A 343 -8.17 -36.02 -2.36
N PHE A 344 -9.24 -35.76 -3.10
CA PHE A 344 -10.61 -36.11 -2.74
C PHE A 344 -10.85 -37.53 -3.23
N ASN A 345 -11.01 -38.47 -2.30
CA ASN A 345 -11.45 -39.82 -2.59
C ASN A 345 -12.91 -39.79 -3.09
N PRO A 346 -13.35 -40.85 -3.80
CA PRO A 346 -14.74 -40.94 -4.25
C PRO A 346 -15.75 -40.62 -3.16
N GLY A 347 -16.66 -39.67 -3.45
CA GLY A 347 -17.70 -39.22 -2.52
C GLY A 347 -17.29 -38.11 -1.53
N GLU A 348 -16.01 -37.75 -1.41
CA GLU A 348 -15.58 -36.64 -0.54
C GLU A 348 -15.90 -35.29 -1.18
N THR A 349 -16.40 -34.33 -0.39
CA THR A 349 -16.78 -32.99 -0.85
C THR A 349 -16.00 -31.87 -0.17
N SER A 350 -15.11 -32.18 0.77
CA SER A 350 -14.25 -31.17 1.41
C SER A 350 -12.91 -31.73 1.86
N LYS A 351 -11.90 -30.86 1.83
CA LYS A 351 -10.58 -31.03 2.41
C LYS A 351 -10.14 -29.73 3.09
N THR A 352 -9.15 -29.84 3.96
CA THR A 352 -8.55 -28.68 4.64
C THR A 352 -7.07 -28.60 4.32
N VAL A 353 -6.61 -27.42 3.94
CA VAL A 353 -5.20 -27.05 3.92
C VAL A 353 -4.93 -26.19 5.13
N THR A 354 -3.96 -26.59 5.94
CA THR A 354 -3.52 -25.82 7.10
C THR A 354 -2.25 -25.07 6.76
N VAL A 355 -2.28 -23.75 6.93
CA VAL A 355 -1.12 -22.86 6.84
C VAL A 355 -0.86 -22.32 8.24
N ASN A 356 0.40 -22.30 8.68
CA ASN A 356 0.77 -21.79 9.99
C ASN A 356 1.05 -20.29 9.89
N ILE A 357 0.32 -19.48 10.65
CA ILE A 357 0.60 -18.08 10.92
C ILE A 357 1.65 -18.02 12.02
N LEU A 358 2.64 -17.17 11.87
CA LEU A 358 3.72 -16.93 12.82
C LEU A 358 3.28 -15.74 13.67
N GLY A 359 3.25 -15.92 15.00
CA GLY A 359 2.89 -14.84 15.91
C GLY A 359 4.13 -14.20 16.53
N ASP A 360 4.13 -12.89 16.67
CA ASP A 360 5.19 -12.13 17.33
C ASP A 360 4.64 -10.97 18.19
N THR A 361 5.39 -9.89 18.39
CA THR A 361 4.99 -8.79 19.31
C THR A 361 5.14 -7.41 18.67
N ASP A 362 5.39 -7.37 17.36
CA ASP A 362 5.65 -6.14 16.63
C ASP A 362 4.30 -5.57 16.14
N ASP A 363 4.05 -4.28 16.37
CA ASP A 363 2.81 -3.63 15.90
C ASP A 363 2.82 -3.46 14.37
N GLU A 364 1.95 -4.21 13.71
CA GLU A 364 1.79 -4.29 12.28
C GLU A 364 0.36 -3.93 11.85
N PRO A 365 0.13 -3.48 10.60
CA PRO A 365 -1.23 -3.39 10.07
C PRO A 365 -1.79 -4.78 9.78
N ASP A 366 -3.12 -4.96 9.78
CA ASP A 366 -3.74 -6.19 9.28
C ASP A 366 -3.20 -6.58 7.89
N GLU A 367 -2.78 -7.82 7.74
CA GLU A 367 -2.11 -8.31 6.55
C GLU A 367 -2.85 -9.44 5.84
N THR A 368 -2.48 -9.70 4.58
CA THR A 368 -3.11 -10.75 3.77
C THR A 368 -2.10 -11.59 3.00
N PHE A 369 -2.42 -12.87 2.81
CA PHE A 369 -1.75 -13.78 1.87
C PHE A 369 -2.79 -14.70 1.21
N PHE A 370 -2.39 -15.48 0.22
CA PHE A 370 -3.29 -16.29 -0.60
C PHE A 370 -2.94 -17.78 -0.59
N LEU A 371 -3.95 -18.63 -0.76
CA LEU A 371 -3.82 -20.05 -1.12
C LEU A 371 -4.41 -20.27 -2.51
N ASN A 372 -3.56 -20.62 -3.49
CA ASN A 372 -3.96 -20.81 -4.88
C ASN A 372 -4.09 -22.28 -5.24
N LEU A 373 -5.18 -22.66 -5.91
CA LEU A 373 -5.44 -23.98 -6.47
C LEU A 373 -4.98 -24.05 -7.94
N SER A 374 -4.45 -25.20 -8.36
CA SER A 374 -4.02 -25.41 -9.75
C SER A 374 -4.05 -26.88 -10.16
N ASN A 375 -3.88 -27.14 -11.47
CA ASN A 375 -3.77 -28.50 -12.05
C ASN A 375 -4.88 -29.49 -11.60
N PRO A 376 -6.17 -29.14 -11.66
CA PRO A 376 -7.22 -30.05 -11.21
C PRO A 376 -7.33 -31.26 -12.15
N THR A 377 -7.71 -32.41 -11.58
CA THR A 377 -8.06 -33.61 -12.34
C THR A 377 -9.48 -34.06 -12.00
N ASN A 378 -10.30 -34.36 -13.00
CA ASN A 378 -11.70 -34.77 -12.83
C ASN A 378 -12.59 -33.73 -12.13
N ALA A 379 -12.17 -32.46 -12.12
CA ALA A 379 -12.92 -31.32 -11.61
C ALA A 379 -12.45 -30.04 -12.32
N ASP A 380 -13.27 -29.01 -12.28
CA ASP A 380 -12.98 -27.66 -12.73
C ASP A 380 -12.80 -26.77 -11.49
N ILE A 381 -11.84 -25.84 -11.51
CA ILE A 381 -11.68 -24.83 -10.45
C ILE A 381 -12.58 -23.65 -10.78
N ILE A 382 -13.54 -23.35 -9.91
CA ILE A 382 -14.45 -22.21 -10.05
C ILE A 382 -13.98 -21.03 -9.19
N ASP A 383 -13.47 -21.33 -8.00
CA ASP A 383 -12.79 -20.36 -7.14
C ASP A 383 -11.43 -20.92 -6.73
N GLY A 384 -10.38 -20.38 -7.34
CA GLY A 384 -9.03 -20.89 -7.23
C GLY A 384 -8.18 -20.21 -6.17
N GLN A 385 -8.67 -19.17 -5.49
CA GLN A 385 -7.84 -18.35 -4.61
C GLN A 385 -8.58 -18.04 -3.30
N GLY A 386 -8.09 -18.62 -2.21
CA GLY A 386 -8.56 -18.27 -0.87
C GLY A 386 -7.64 -17.21 -0.27
N GLN A 387 -8.20 -16.13 0.25
CA GLN A 387 -7.47 -15.10 0.99
C GLN A 387 -7.45 -15.44 2.48
N ALA A 388 -6.26 -15.38 3.09
CA ALA A 388 -6.14 -15.27 4.55
C ALA A 388 -5.90 -13.82 4.93
N THR A 389 -6.57 -13.38 6.00
CA THR A 389 -6.31 -12.10 6.69
C THR A 389 -5.74 -12.40 8.07
N ILE A 390 -4.53 -11.93 8.32
CA ILE A 390 -3.85 -11.96 9.62
C ILE A 390 -4.19 -10.63 10.29
N VAL A 391 -4.83 -10.71 11.45
CA VAL A 391 -5.23 -9.54 12.24
C VAL A 391 -4.19 -9.32 13.32
N ASP A 392 -3.59 -8.14 13.33
CA ASP A 392 -2.63 -7.72 14.34
C ASP A 392 -3.34 -7.60 15.71
N ASP A 393 -2.73 -8.16 16.75
CA ASP A 393 -3.19 -8.03 18.13
C ASP A 393 -2.15 -7.39 19.07
N ASP A 394 -1.16 -6.71 18.50
CA ASP A 394 -0.04 -6.12 19.21
C ASP A 394 -0.24 -4.64 19.57
N GLY A 395 0.61 -4.17 20.49
CA GLY A 395 0.52 -2.84 21.05
C GLY A 395 1.54 -1.89 20.42
N LEU A 396 1.11 -0.66 20.11
CA LEU A 396 2.00 0.42 19.67
C LEU A 396 3.28 0.51 20.53
N PRO A 397 4.45 0.76 19.90
CA PRO A 397 5.69 0.95 20.62
C PRO A 397 5.68 2.22 21.48
N SER A 398 6.59 2.30 22.44
CA SER A 398 6.64 3.37 23.45
C SER A 398 7.94 4.18 23.37
N LEU A 399 7.81 5.50 23.50
CA LEU A 399 8.91 6.46 23.51
C LEU A 399 9.29 6.88 24.94
N THR A 400 10.60 6.96 25.20
CA THR A 400 11.17 7.54 26.42
C THR A 400 12.34 8.46 26.09
N VAL A 401 12.66 9.41 26.97
CA VAL A 401 13.84 10.28 26.85
C VAL A 401 14.65 10.26 28.14
N ASP A 402 15.97 10.11 28.03
CA ASP A 402 16.87 10.11 29.18
C ASP A 402 17.18 11.53 29.67
N ASP A 403 17.47 11.68 30.96
CA ASP A 403 18.10 12.88 31.50
C ASP A 403 19.54 13.04 30.96
N ALA A 404 20.02 14.27 30.90
CA ALA A 404 21.37 14.60 30.45
C ALA A 404 22.03 15.65 31.36
N GLY A 405 23.35 15.71 31.34
CA GLY A 405 24.11 16.70 32.11
C GLY A 405 25.44 17.05 31.48
N VAL A 406 25.87 18.30 31.65
CA VAL A 406 27.17 18.80 31.17
C VAL A 406 27.63 19.96 32.06
N THR A 407 28.94 20.17 32.13
CA THR A 407 29.54 21.38 32.71
C THR A 407 29.61 22.47 31.65
N GLU A 408 29.30 23.72 31.99
CA GLU A 408 29.19 24.81 31.00
C GLU A 408 30.54 25.29 30.45
N GLY A 409 31.55 25.40 31.32
CA GLY A 409 32.89 25.90 31.01
C GLY A 409 32.94 27.41 30.73
N ASP A 410 34.13 28.00 30.85
CA ASP A 410 34.33 29.46 30.87
C ASP A 410 33.84 30.26 29.62
N THR A 411 33.78 29.61 28.46
CA THR A 411 33.44 30.28 27.18
C THR A 411 32.89 29.33 26.13
N GLY A 412 32.11 29.87 25.18
CA GLY A 412 31.69 29.15 23.99
C GLY A 412 30.46 28.31 24.24
N SER A 413 30.40 27.10 23.67
CA SER A 413 29.25 26.22 23.87
C SER A 413 29.65 24.75 23.99
N GLN A 414 29.04 24.05 24.94
CA GLN A 414 29.16 22.60 25.13
C GLN A 414 27.91 21.88 24.61
N ALA A 415 28.08 20.68 24.05
CA ALA A 415 26.97 19.89 23.54
C ALA A 415 26.42 18.96 24.62
N MET A 416 25.22 19.23 25.13
CA MET A 416 24.44 18.29 25.93
C MET A 416 23.59 17.41 25.00
N THR A 417 23.64 16.09 25.16
CA THR A 417 22.92 15.15 24.29
C THR A 417 21.91 14.33 25.09
N PHE A 418 20.64 14.45 24.72
CA PHE A 418 19.55 13.61 25.21
C PHE A 418 19.38 12.40 24.29
N GLN A 419 19.22 11.21 24.87
CA GLN A 419 18.91 10.01 24.12
C GLN A 419 17.41 9.73 24.20
N VAL A 420 16.77 9.56 23.04
CA VAL A 420 15.36 9.21 22.91
C VAL A 420 15.27 7.76 22.42
N HIS A 421 14.54 6.94 23.14
CA HIS A 421 14.39 5.50 22.90
C HIS A 421 12.99 5.16 22.40
N LEU A 422 12.89 4.14 21.56
CA LEU A 422 11.65 3.53 21.08
C LEU A 422 11.70 2.02 21.36
N SER A 423 10.69 1.49 22.06
CA SER A 423 10.62 0.06 22.39
C SER A 423 9.18 -0.49 22.35
N PRO A 424 8.95 -1.66 21.70
CA PRO A 424 9.89 -2.38 20.83
C PRO A 424 10.25 -1.57 19.56
N ALA A 425 11.05 -2.16 18.67
CA ALA A 425 11.25 -1.57 17.35
C ALA A 425 9.92 -1.55 16.59
N ALA A 426 9.71 -0.56 15.72
CA ALA A 426 8.50 -0.47 14.92
C ALA A 426 8.73 -1.01 13.50
N ALA A 427 7.75 -1.72 12.94
CA ALA A 427 7.69 -2.06 11.52
C ALA A 427 7.36 -0.82 10.65
N GLN A 428 6.69 0.17 11.25
CA GLN A 428 6.30 1.43 10.62
C GLN A 428 7.23 2.59 11.03
N THR A 429 7.20 3.68 10.25
CA THR A 429 7.92 4.91 10.63
C THR A 429 7.25 5.56 11.84
N VAL A 430 8.04 5.91 12.86
CA VAL A 430 7.59 6.65 14.05
C VAL A 430 8.11 8.08 14.00
N GLN A 431 7.26 9.05 14.31
CA GLN A 431 7.63 10.45 14.47
C GLN A 431 7.25 10.96 15.85
N VAL A 432 8.06 11.86 16.39
CA VAL A 432 7.78 12.55 17.66
C VAL A 432 8.42 13.93 17.63
N ASP A 433 7.69 14.96 18.04
CA ASP A 433 8.21 16.31 18.17
C ASP A 433 8.95 16.46 19.51
N TYR A 434 9.97 17.33 19.54
CA TYR A 434 10.65 17.72 20.76
C TYR A 434 10.77 19.24 20.88
N ALA A 435 10.77 19.75 22.11
CA ALA A 435 11.09 21.14 22.41
C ALA A 435 11.69 21.30 23.82
N THR A 436 12.68 22.17 23.95
CA THR A 436 13.22 22.57 25.25
C THR A 436 12.29 23.56 25.96
N ALA A 437 12.23 23.51 27.28
CA ALA A 437 11.55 24.49 28.11
C ALA A 437 12.41 24.87 29.32
N ASP A 438 12.39 26.17 29.65
CA ASP A 438 13.16 26.75 30.75
C ASP A 438 12.81 26.10 32.10
N GLY A 439 13.82 26.01 32.97
CA GLY A 439 13.69 25.63 34.37
C GLY A 439 14.28 26.71 35.26
N THR A 440 15.37 26.39 35.96
CA THR A 440 16.23 27.44 36.54
C THR A 440 17.16 28.03 35.49
N ALA A 441 17.59 27.21 34.53
CA ALA A 441 18.28 27.65 33.31
C ALA A 441 17.26 28.22 32.31
N THR A 442 17.65 29.29 31.63
CA THR A 442 16.86 30.05 30.66
C THR A 442 17.52 30.11 29.28
N ALA A 443 16.70 29.97 28.25
CA ALA A 443 17.20 30.00 26.88
C ALA A 443 17.77 31.39 26.52
N GLY A 444 19.00 31.40 26.01
CA GLY A 444 19.72 32.58 25.54
C GLY A 444 20.78 33.10 26.52
N SER A 445 20.70 32.76 27.81
CA SER A 445 21.82 32.91 28.75
C SER A 445 22.56 31.59 28.91
N ASP A 446 21.85 30.51 29.29
CA ASP A 446 22.51 29.31 29.82
C ASP A 446 22.50 28.17 28.78
N TYR A 447 21.52 28.20 27.87
CA TYR A 447 21.43 27.26 26.76
C TYR A 447 20.76 27.86 25.52
N THR A 448 20.93 27.24 24.36
CA THR A 448 20.20 27.59 23.14
C THR A 448 18.94 26.74 23.02
N ALA A 449 17.76 27.38 22.94
CA ALA A 449 16.49 26.66 22.75
C ALA A 449 16.53 25.75 21.51
N ALA A 450 16.08 24.51 21.67
CA ALA A 450 16.04 23.51 20.62
C ALA A 450 14.62 22.96 20.45
N SER A 451 14.18 22.82 19.20
CA SER A 451 12.94 22.13 18.86
C SER A 451 13.05 21.48 17.49
N GLY A 452 12.24 20.46 17.24
CA GLY A 452 12.23 19.74 15.97
C GLY A 452 11.37 18.48 16.03
N THR A 453 11.52 17.62 15.03
CA THR A 453 10.84 16.33 14.93
C THR A 453 11.88 15.24 14.74
N LEU A 454 11.82 14.20 15.57
CA LEU A 454 12.58 12.96 15.38
C LEU A 454 11.78 12.02 14.47
N THR A 455 12.48 11.32 13.59
CA THR A 455 11.91 10.28 12.73
C THR A 455 12.72 9.01 12.90
N PHE A 456 12.09 7.96 13.42
CA PHE A 456 12.62 6.61 13.51
C PHE A 456 12.14 5.84 12.27
N ALA A 457 13.08 5.41 11.43
CA ALA A 457 12.80 4.49 10.35
C ALA A 457 12.45 3.10 10.92
N PRO A 458 11.77 2.23 10.13
CA PRO A 458 11.50 0.86 10.56
C PRO A 458 12.74 0.16 11.12
N GLY A 459 12.59 -0.48 12.29
CA GLY A 459 13.68 -1.15 13.00
C GLY A 459 14.61 -0.25 13.84
N GLU A 460 14.51 1.07 13.78
CA GLU A 460 15.32 1.97 14.62
C GLU A 460 14.71 2.12 16.03
N THR A 461 15.56 2.01 17.06
CA THR A 461 15.12 2.09 18.47
C THR A 461 15.71 3.28 19.24
N SER A 462 16.55 4.10 18.61
CA SER A 462 17.22 5.22 19.28
C SER A 462 17.49 6.41 18.35
N LYS A 463 17.29 7.61 18.87
CA LYS A 463 17.71 8.90 18.29
C LYS A 463 18.33 9.78 19.37
N THR A 464 18.99 10.86 18.94
CA THR A 464 19.58 11.85 19.85
C THR A 464 19.09 13.25 19.53
N VAL A 465 18.94 14.06 20.58
CA VAL A 465 18.74 15.50 20.48
C VAL A 465 19.91 16.19 21.15
N THR A 466 20.57 17.10 20.44
CA THR A 466 21.67 17.91 20.99
C THR A 466 21.18 19.31 21.29
N VAL A 467 21.46 19.77 22.51
CA VAL A 467 21.21 21.14 22.99
C VAL A 467 22.56 21.77 23.30
N ASN A 468 22.78 22.99 22.82
CA ASN A 468 24.01 23.73 23.10
C ASN A 468 23.85 24.46 24.42
N ILE A 469 24.74 24.17 25.36
CA ILE A 469 24.88 24.88 26.64
C ILE A 469 25.89 25.99 26.44
N LEU A 470 25.58 27.20 26.90
CA LEU A 470 26.37 28.40 26.70
C LEU A 470 27.25 28.57 27.93
N GLY A 471 28.56 28.57 27.74
CA GLY A 471 29.50 28.72 28.84
C GLY A 471 29.84 30.18 29.11
N ASP A 472 29.91 30.56 30.37
CA ASP A 472 30.37 31.88 30.81
C ASP A 472 31.28 31.82 32.05
N THR A 473 31.50 32.97 32.72
CA THR A 473 32.42 33.07 33.87
C THR A 473 31.73 33.63 35.11
N VAL A 474 30.40 33.52 35.20
CA VAL A 474 29.61 34.00 36.33
C VAL A 474 29.48 32.83 37.30
N ASP A 475 29.73 33.05 38.60
CA ASP A 475 29.49 32.02 39.60
C ASP A 475 27.99 31.94 39.91
N GLU A 476 27.40 30.80 39.58
CA GLU A 476 25.98 30.47 39.68
C GLU A 476 25.72 29.25 40.58
N ASP A 477 24.46 28.80 40.67
CA ASP A 477 24.14 27.47 41.19
C ASP A 477 23.97 26.52 39.99
N ASN A 478 24.16 25.21 40.17
CA ASN A 478 23.79 24.27 39.12
C ASN A 478 22.33 24.44 38.69
N GLU A 479 22.11 24.48 37.38
CA GLU A 479 20.83 24.82 36.80
C GLU A 479 20.20 23.66 36.04
N THR A 480 18.88 23.73 35.82
CA THR A 480 18.17 22.73 35.03
C THR A 480 17.21 23.35 34.01
N PHE A 481 17.02 22.67 32.90
CA PHE A 481 15.95 22.87 31.91
C PHE A 481 15.37 21.51 31.51
N THR A 482 14.33 21.47 30.68
CA THR A 482 13.72 20.20 30.23
C THR A 482 13.68 20.08 28.71
N LEU A 483 13.78 18.85 28.19
CA LEU A 483 13.46 18.47 26.83
C LEU A 483 12.15 17.66 26.83
N ASN A 484 11.11 18.17 26.17
CA ASN A 484 9.78 17.58 26.19
C ASN A 484 9.42 16.97 24.82
N LEU A 485 8.96 15.72 24.83
CA LEU A 485 8.43 15.00 23.68
C LEU A 485 6.92 15.26 23.53
N SER A 486 6.43 15.37 22.29
CA SER A 486 5.01 15.59 22.00
C SER A 486 4.60 15.07 20.62
N ASN A 487 3.30 15.00 20.35
CA ASN A 487 2.72 14.61 19.06
C ASN A 487 3.29 13.30 18.46
N PRO A 488 3.31 12.17 19.21
CA PRO A 488 3.81 10.92 18.66
C PRO A 488 2.88 10.40 17.55
N SER A 489 3.46 9.76 16.54
CA SER A 489 2.74 8.99 15.50
C SER A 489 3.23 7.55 15.47
N ASN A 490 2.31 6.58 15.38
CA ASN A 490 2.62 5.14 15.40
C ASN A 490 3.39 4.69 16.66
N ALA A 491 3.24 5.45 17.75
CA ALA A 491 3.85 5.17 19.04
C ALA A 491 3.06 5.87 20.15
N THR A 492 3.34 5.48 21.38
CA THR A 492 2.92 6.18 22.60
C THR A 492 4.12 6.84 23.28
N ILE A 493 3.89 7.82 24.16
CA ILE A 493 4.95 8.39 25.01
C ILE A 493 4.77 7.83 26.42
N ALA A 494 5.73 7.01 26.87
CA ALA A 494 5.76 6.48 28.22
C ALA A 494 6.48 7.44 29.19
N ASP A 495 7.59 8.03 28.73
CA ASP A 495 8.29 9.10 29.43
C ASP A 495 8.65 10.24 28.45
N GLY A 496 7.98 11.37 28.59
CA GLY A 496 8.08 12.47 27.65
C GLY A 496 9.02 13.57 28.05
N GLN A 497 9.72 13.49 29.19
CA GLN A 497 10.46 14.63 29.73
C GLN A 497 11.85 14.22 30.20
N GLY A 498 12.89 14.69 29.50
CA GLY A 498 14.28 14.58 29.94
C GLY A 498 14.72 15.86 30.64
N THR A 499 15.34 15.74 31.80
CA THR A 499 15.93 16.85 32.55
C THR A 499 17.37 17.09 32.09
N GLY A 500 17.67 18.31 31.66
CA GLY A 500 19.03 18.77 31.39
C GLY A 500 19.60 19.47 32.60
N THR A 501 20.75 19.01 33.12
CA THR A 501 21.46 19.65 34.24
C THR A 501 22.75 20.33 33.76
N ILE A 502 22.84 21.63 33.97
CA ILE A 502 24.04 22.44 33.71
C ILE A 502 24.80 22.55 35.04
N THR A 503 26.05 22.11 35.05
CA THR A 503 26.92 22.22 36.23
C THR A 503 27.81 23.44 36.08
N ASP A 504 27.69 24.36 37.03
CA ASP A 504 28.55 25.53 37.17
C ASP A 504 29.97 25.09 37.60
N ASP A 505 30.98 25.60 36.90
CA ASP A 505 32.41 25.38 37.23
C ASP A 505 33.17 26.65 37.62
N ASP A 506 32.43 27.73 37.88
CA ASP A 506 32.97 29.00 38.30
C ASP A 506 33.10 29.13 39.82
N THR A 507 33.99 30.02 40.26
CA THR A 507 34.11 30.34 41.69
C THR A 507 34.54 31.78 41.87
N SER A 508 33.67 32.57 42.51
CA SER A 508 33.95 33.96 42.82
C SER A 508 34.88 34.07 44.03
N LEU A 509 35.99 34.79 43.87
CA LEU A 509 37.00 35.00 44.89
C LEU A 509 37.00 36.45 45.39
N VAL A 510 36.98 36.63 46.71
CA VAL A 510 37.01 37.95 47.37
C VAL A 510 38.44 38.34 47.73
N SER A 511 38.80 39.60 47.47
CA SER A 511 40.04 40.24 47.88
C SER A 511 39.81 41.66 48.40
N VAL A 512 40.65 42.13 49.31
CA VAL A 512 40.66 43.54 49.77
C VAL A 512 41.98 44.19 49.36
N SER A 513 41.91 45.39 48.78
CA SER A 513 43.11 46.16 48.44
C SER A 513 43.61 46.96 49.64
N ASP A 514 44.93 47.10 49.75
CA ASP A 514 45.56 48.08 50.63
C ASP A 514 45.03 49.49 50.38
N ALA A 515 45.02 50.30 51.43
CA ALA A 515 44.60 51.68 51.37
C ALA A 515 45.67 52.58 51.98
N VAL A 516 45.74 53.82 51.50
CA VAL A 516 46.68 54.82 52.01
C VAL A 516 45.89 56.10 52.30
N ALA A 517 46.16 56.69 53.46
CA ALA A 517 45.68 58.02 53.79
C ALA A 517 46.80 58.85 54.45
N VAL A 518 46.74 60.15 54.21
CA VAL A 518 47.45 61.14 55.02
C VAL A 518 46.45 61.67 56.04
N GLU A 519 46.91 61.81 57.29
CA GLU A 519 46.12 62.38 58.38
C GLU A 519 45.54 63.75 58.03
N PRO A 520 44.33 64.09 58.50
CA PRO A 520 43.75 65.40 58.32
C PRO A 520 44.32 66.43 59.33
N ASP A 521 44.27 67.72 58.97
CA ASP A 521 44.68 68.81 59.88
C ASP A 521 43.83 68.90 61.16
N SER A 522 42.59 68.37 61.12
CA SER A 522 41.69 68.29 62.27
C SER A 522 40.55 67.31 61.99
N GLY A 523 39.97 66.74 63.05
CA GLY A 523 38.79 65.88 62.93
C GLY A 523 39.14 64.49 62.41
N SER A 524 38.40 64.00 61.41
CA SER A 524 38.66 62.71 60.78
C SER A 524 38.48 62.73 59.26
N LYS A 525 39.16 61.81 58.58
CA LYS A 525 39.14 61.66 57.12
C LYS A 525 38.94 60.19 56.74
N PRO A 526 38.07 59.86 55.78
CA PRO A 526 37.87 58.48 55.37
C PRO A 526 39.08 57.96 54.58
N MET A 527 39.67 56.86 55.04
CA MET A 527 40.51 55.99 54.23
C MET A 527 39.63 54.91 53.58
N VAL A 528 39.61 54.85 52.25
CA VAL A 528 38.71 53.97 51.50
C VAL A 528 39.43 52.67 51.14
N PHE A 529 38.89 51.55 51.60
CA PHE A 529 39.28 50.22 51.16
C PHE A 529 38.34 49.76 50.05
N THR A 530 38.90 49.10 49.03
CA THR A 530 38.12 48.49 47.95
C THR A 530 38.18 46.97 48.09
N ILE A 531 37.01 46.34 48.17
CA ILE A 531 36.87 44.89 48.10
C ILE A 531 36.44 44.52 46.69
N ARG A 532 37.05 43.50 46.10
CA ARG A 532 36.78 43.03 44.74
C ARG A 532 36.41 41.56 44.71
N LEU A 533 35.50 41.21 43.81
CA LEU A 533 35.29 39.84 43.34
C LEU A 533 36.14 39.60 42.09
N SER A 534 36.73 38.41 41.94
CA SER A 534 37.50 38.00 40.76
C SER A 534 36.63 37.92 39.49
N ILE A 535 35.39 37.45 39.67
CA ILE A 535 34.37 37.30 38.65
C ILE A 535 33.00 37.71 39.21
N PRO A 536 32.02 38.07 38.37
CA PRO A 536 30.65 38.29 38.81
C PRO A 536 30.06 37.05 39.49
N ASN A 537 29.04 37.25 40.32
CA ASN A 537 28.28 36.17 40.95
C ASN A 537 26.78 36.47 40.72
N ALA A 538 25.99 35.47 40.33
CA ALA A 538 24.55 35.63 40.11
C ALA A 538 23.76 35.77 41.42
N ARG A 539 24.37 35.37 42.54
CA ARG A 539 23.83 35.49 43.89
C ARG A 539 24.40 36.74 44.58
N THR A 540 23.76 37.13 45.67
CA THR A 540 24.31 38.19 46.53
C THR A 540 25.50 37.65 47.30
N VAL A 541 26.65 38.33 47.23
CA VAL A 541 27.84 38.00 48.03
C VAL A 541 27.92 38.93 49.24
N THR A 542 28.17 38.36 50.42
CA THR A 542 28.44 39.14 51.64
C THR A 542 29.78 38.77 52.24
N VAL A 543 30.53 39.77 52.71
CA VAL A 543 31.79 39.57 53.42
C VAL A 543 31.84 40.50 54.63
N ASP A 544 32.16 39.95 55.79
CA ASP A 544 32.40 40.74 56.99
C ASP A 544 33.83 41.29 56.97
N TYR A 545 34.00 42.52 57.45
CA TYR A 545 35.30 43.14 57.66
C TYR A 545 35.41 43.67 59.09
N ALA A 546 36.64 43.65 59.62
CA ALA A 546 36.97 44.32 60.87
C ALA A 546 38.41 44.86 60.80
N THR A 547 38.61 46.06 61.34
CA THR A 547 39.96 46.58 61.58
C THR A 547 40.61 45.85 62.75
N LEU A 548 41.90 45.55 62.63
CA LEU A 548 42.76 45.00 63.66
C LEU A 548 44.01 45.86 63.76
N GLU A 549 44.56 45.98 64.96
CA GLU A 549 45.86 46.62 65.15
C GLU A 549 46.93 45.91 64.31
N GLY A 550 47.80 46.70 63.70
CA GLY A 550 48.82 46.27 62.74
C GLY A 550 50.02 45.58 63.38
N ASP A 551 51.21 46.04 63.02
CA ASP A 551 52.45 45.73 63.74
C ASP A 551 52.60 46.45 65.10
N GLY A 552 51.58 47.23 65.48
CA GLY A 552 51.55 48.06 66.68
C GLY A 552 52.01 49.50 66.47
N SER A 553 52.20 49.93 65.23
CA SER A 553 52.41 51.34 64.87
C SER A 553 51.13 52.16 64.98
N ALA A 554 50.03 51.78 64.32
CA ALA A 554 48.73 52.45 64.50
C ALA A 554 47.86 51.79 65.60
N THR A 555 47.30 52.61 66.48
CA THR A 555 46.44 52.32 67.63
C THR A 555 45.00 52.80 67.41
N ALA A 556 44.03 51.91 67.64
CA ALA A 556 42.62 52.26 67.54
C ALA A 556 42.20 53.31 68.60
N GLY A 557 41.54 54.37 68.15
CA GLY A 557 41.08 55.48 68.99
C GLY A 557 42.06 56.65 69.10
N SER A 558 43.33 56.45 68.71
CA SER A 558 44.31 57.52 68.48
C SER A 558 44.37 57.85 67.00
N ASP A 559 44.72 56.88 66.15
CA ASP A 559 45.14 57.14 64.76
C ASP A 559 44.01 56.79 63.77
N TYR A 560 43.16 55.83 64.15
CA TYR A 560 41.97 55.47 63.40
C TYR A 560 40.80 55.07 64.31
N THR A 561 39.58 55.20 63.81
CA THR A 561 38.39 54.65 64.48
C THR A 561 38.21 53.19 64.07
N ALA A 562 38.29 52.27 65.04
CA ALA A 562 38.02 50.86 64.79
C ALA A 562 36.65 50.68 64.11
N THR A 563 36.65 50.05 62.94
CA THR A 563 35.48 49.90 62.09
C THR A 563 35.27 48.43 61.76
N SER A 564 34.04 47.96 61.87
CA SER A 564 33.63 46.62 61.44
C SER A 564 32.26 46.68 60.81
N GLY A 565 31.99 45.78 59.88
CA GLY A 565 30.67 45.66 59.26
C GLY A 565 30.66 44.57 58.20
N THR A 566 29.60 44.57 57.40
CA THR A 566 29.43 43.64 56.28
C THR A 566 29.37 44.43 54.99
N VAL A 567 30.19 44.06 54.01
CA VAL A 567 30.09 44.53 52.63
C VAL A 567 29.18 43.57 51.86
N THR A 568 28.23 44.12 51.11
CA THR A 568 27.27 43.37 50.29
C THR A 568 27.47 43.71 48.82
N PHE A 569 27.71 42.70 47.99
CA PHE A 569 27.73 42.80 46.54
C PHE A 569 26.36 42.35 46.01
N PRO A 570 25.58 43.23 45.37
CA PRO A 570 24.42 42.80 44.59
C PRO A 570 24.87 41.85 43.46
N PRO A 571 23.99 40.97 42.96
CA PRO A 571 24.28 40.13 41.79
C PRO A 571 24.92 40.91 40.65
N GLY A 572 25.96 40.33 40.05
CA GLY A 572 26.73 40.92 38.95
C GLY A 572 27.73 42.02 39.35
N SER A 573 27.73 42.50 40.61
CA SER A 573 28.66 43.54 41.07
C SER A 573 30.01 42.95 41.47
N THR A 574 31.12 43.50 40.96
CA THR A 574 32.48 42.99 41.25
C THR A 574 33.34 43.90 42.13
N ALA A 575 32.85 45.08 42.52
CA ALA A 575 33.59 45.98 43.41
C ALA A 575 32.66 46.67 44.39
N GLN A 576 33.07 46.74 45.65
CA GLN A 576 32.41 47.50 46.71
C GLN A 576 33.47 48.19 47.58
N GLN A 577 33.07 49.22 48.30
CA GLN A 577 33.97 50.02 49.12
C GLN A 577 33.40 50.22 50.52
N PHE A 578 34.29 50.34 51.49
CA PHE A 578 33.99 50.85 52.82
C PHE A 578 35.10 51.81 53.25
N SER A 579 34.84 52.61 54.28
CA SER A 579 35.81 53.59 54.77
C SER A 579 36.11 53.41 56.24
N VAL A 580 37.39 53.52 56.61
CA VAL A 580 37.86 53.63 57.99
C VAL A 580 38.20 55.10 58.29
N PRO A 581 37.64 55.73 59.32
CA PRO A 581 38.00 57.10 59.69
C PRO A 581 39.41 57.16 60.28
N ILE A 582 40.30 57.90 59.63
CA ILE A 582 41.63 58.27 60.14
C ILE A 582 41.47 59.54 60.96
N LEU A 583 42.01 59.54 62.17
CA LEU A 583 41.92 60.63 63.12
C LEU A 583 43.08 61.60 62.92
N ALA A 584 42.96 62.79 63.49
CA ALA A 584 43.99 63.81 63.45
C ALA A 584 44.63 63.90 64.83
N ASP A 585 45.96 63.88 64.91
CA ASP A 585 46.66 64.27 66.14
C ASP A 585 47.92 65.10 65.89
N ASP A 586 48.53 65.61 66.98
CA ASP A 586 49.65 66.54 66.89
C ASP A 586 51.01 65.84 67.15
N GLU A 587 51.07 64.51 67.13
CA GLU A 587 52.32 63.74 67.25
C GLU A 587 52.99 63.62 65.86
N ASP A 588 54.32 63.81 65.81
CA ASP A 588 55.10 63.62 64.59
C ASP A 588 55.60 62.18 64.56
N GLU A 589 54.92 61.35 63.78
CA GLU A 589 55.07 59.89 63.78
C GLU A 589 55.66 59.36 62.47
N ALA A 590 56.27 58.18 62.56
CA ALA A 590 56.67 57.45 61.36
C ALA A 590 55.41 56.94 60.62
N ARG A 591 55.56 56.44 59.38
CA ARG A 591 54.43 55.76 58.70
C ARG A 591 53.93 54.61 59.57
N GLU A 592 52.63 54.61 59.79
CA GLU A 592 51.93 53.61 60.60
C GLU A 592 51.05 52.70 59.75
N ASP A 593 50.73 51.53 60.28
CA ASP A 593 49.82 50.57 59.66
C ASP A 593 48.85 49.94 60.65
N PHE A 594 47.64 49.67 60.13
CA PHE A 594 46.67 48.76 60.72
C PHE A 594 46.17 47.78 59.64
N TYR A 595 45.58 46.67 60.07
CA TYR A 595 45.00 45.69 59.14
C TYR A 595 43.49 45.81 59.06
N VAL A 596 42.93 45.49 57.89
CA VAL A 596 41.54 45.09 57.72
C VAL A 596 41.54 43.61 57.41
N ARG A 597 40.80 42.82 58.21
CA ARG A 597 40.57 41.40 57.89
C ARG A 597 39.17 41.13 57.38
N LEU A 598 39.10 40.34 56.32
CA LEU A 598 37.87 39.77 55.79
C LEU A 598 37.54 38.45 56.49
N SER A 599 36.25 38.20 56.71
CA SER A 599 35.74 36.95 57.30
C SER A 599 34.32 36.66 56.83
N ASN A 600 33.83 35.44 57.14
CA ASN A 600 32.43 35.03 56.92
C ASN A 600 31.90 35.33 55.50
N ALA A 601 32.71 35.05 54.46
CA ALA A 601 32.23 35.16 53.09
C ALA A 601 31.08 34.17 52.84
N VAL A 602 30.01 34.65 52.21
CA VAL A 602 28.86 33.84 51.76
C VAL A 602 28.76 33.96 50.24
N ASN A 603 28.56 32.83 49.56
CA ASN A 603 28.51 32.71 48.09
C ASN A 603 29.80 33.13 47.37
N ALA A 604 30.94 33.17 48.06
CA ALA A 604 32.25 33.40 47.49
C ALA A 604 33.33 32.85 48.44
N ALA A 605 34.53 32.62 47.93
CA ALA A 605 35.68 32.23 48.75
C ALA A 605 36.63 33.42 48.97
N ILE A 606 37.23 33.54 50.16
CA ILE A 606 38.22 34.61 50.42
C ILE A 606 39.57 34.16 49.87
N ALA A 607 40.08 34.86 48.85
CA ALA A 607 41.42 34.63 48.29
C ALA A 607 42.49 35.50 48.99
N ASP A 608 42.13 36.74 49.30
CA ASP A 608 42.97 37.65 50.08
C ASP A 608 42.17 38.20 51.26
N TYR A 609 42.56 37.77 52.47
CA TYR A 609 41.82 38.05 53.69
C TYR A 609 42.32 39.28 54.44
N GLU A 610 43.44 39.90 54.05
CA GLU A 610 44.07 40.97 54.82
C GLU A 610 44.52 42.12 53.93
N GLY A 611 43.95 43.31 54.16
CA GLY A 611 44.40 44.55 53.52
C GLY A 611 45.09 45.44 54.54
N VAL A 612 46.15 46.14 54.12
CA VAL A 612 46.92 47.04 54.98
C VAL A 612 46.46 48.49 54.77
N GLY A 613 46.14 49.16 55.87
CA GLY A 613 45.88 50.59 55.90
C GLY A 613 47.12 51.36 56.31
N TYR A 614 47.75 52.09 55.38
CA TYR A 614 48.93 52.91 55.66
C TYR A 614 48.52 54.36 55.99
N ILE A 615 48.92 54.83 57.16
CA ILE A 615 48.71 56.21 57.63
C ILE A 615 50.05 56.96 57.54
N TYR A 616 50.03 58.15 56.97
CA TYR A 616 51.16 59.08 56.95
C TYR A 616 50.81 60.37 57.68
N ASP A 617 51.72 60.85 58.52
CA ASP A 617 51.61 62.13 59.22
C ASP A 617 51.55 63.33 58.24
N ARG A 618 50.98 64.42 58.75
CA ARG A 618 50.77 65.71 58.12
C ARG A 618 52.08 66.29 57.58
N GLY A 619 52.21 66.34 56.25
CA GLY A 619 53.36 66.94 55.57
C GLY A 619 54.29 65.94 54.87
N ALA A 620 54.02 64.64 55.00
CA ALA A 620 54.69 63.61 54.21
C ALA A 620 54.40 63.80 52.70
N THR A 621 55.45 63.82 51.88
CA THR A 621 55.31 63.86 50.41
C THR A 621 55.03 62.45 49.90
N VAL A 622 53.76 62.13 49.63
CA VAL A 622 53.36 60.84 49.04
C VAL A 622 53.60 60.90 47.52
N ILE A 623 54.54 60.10 47.02
CA ILE A 623 54.78 59.94 45.58
C ILE A 623 54.08 58.66 45.11
N TYR A 624 53.01 58.80 44.32
CA TYR A 624 52.40 57.67 43.63
C TYR A 624 53.24 57.30 42.40
N LEU A 625 54.00 56.21 42.48
CA LEU A 625 54.56 55.55 41.30
C LEU A 625 53.58 54.45 40.87
N PRO A 626 52.90 54.56 39.71
CA PRO A 626 52.11 53.45 39.20
C PRO A 626 53.06 52.30 38.85
N LEU A 627 52.97 51.20 39.58
CA LEU A 627 53.60 49.95 39.19
C LEU A 627 52.80 49.40 38.00
N VAL A 628 53.28 49.65 36.79
CA VAL A 628 52.77 48.94 35.60
C VAL A 628 53.39 47.55 35.63
N MET A 629 52.69 46.59 36.23
CA MET A 629 52.94 45.19 35.90
C MET A 629 52.42 44.99 34.47
N ARG A 630 53.31 44.65 33.55
CA ARG A 630 52.91 44.16 32.23
C ARG A 630 52.47 42.71 32.42
N ASP A 631 51.24 42.43 32.00
CA ASP A 631 50.68 41.08 31.88
C ASP A 631 51.58 40.11 31.11
#